data_AF-A0A2A2TP65-F1
#
_entry.id   AF-A0A2A2TP65-F1
#
_cell.length_a   1.000
_cell.length_b   1.000
_cell.length_c   1.000
_cell.angle_alpha   90.00
_cell.angle_beta   90.00
_cell.angle_gamma   90.00
#
_symmetry.space_group_name_H-M   'P 1'
#
loop_
_entity.id
_entity.type
_entity.pdbx_description
1 polymer ?
#
loop_
_entity_poly.entity_id
_entity_poly.type
_entity_poly.pdbx_seq_one_letter_code
_entity_poly.pdbx_strand_id
1 'polypeptide(L)'
;MAYWEKIIYQKKEYIVNFERVSAFCSEPNSRVTFWLPDNAIPIVINPQSNQTDYQKILDYTAKVTELSENAYWVKIVYERNEYIINLTCISSFCREPNGRITFWLPDSTIPIIINPASNPESYQKVVDYIEKATGYTM
;
A
#
# COMPACT_ATOMS: atom_id res chain seq x y z
N MET A 1 -13.03 -8.63 4.90
CA MET A 1 -14.42 -8.11 4.94
C MET A 1 -14.36 -6.71 4.37
N ALA A 2 -15.27 -6.32 3.48
CA ALA A 2 -15.15 -5.04 2.78
C ALA A 2 -15.16 -3.84 3.74
N TYR A 3 -14.31 -2.84 3.48
CA TYR A 3 -14.22 -1.61 4.28
C TYR A 3 -14.51 -0.43 3.36
N TRP A 4 -15.77 0.00 3.33
CA TRP A 4 -16.25 1.04 2.43
C TRP A 4 -16.22 2.41 3.10
N GLU A 5 -15.52 3.35 2.47
CA GLU A 5 -15.45 4.73 2.93
C GLU A 5 -15.90 5.70 1.84
N LYS A 6 -16.55 6.77 2.28
CA LYS A 6 -16.88 7.91 1.43
C LYS A 6 -15.77 8.95 1.53
N ILE A 7 -15.24 9.37 0.38
CA ILE A 7 -14.16 10.35 0.26
C ILE A 7 -14.58 11.49 -0.66
N ILE A 8 -14.40 12.73 -0.20
CA ILE A 8 -14.63 13.93 -0.99
C ILE A 8 -13.29 14.44 -1.53
N TYR A 9 -13.14 14.40 -2.86
CA TYR A 9 -11.94 14.86 -3.55
C TYR A 9 -12.32 15.68 -4.78
N GLN A 10 -11.74 16.87 -4.94
CA GLN A 10 -12.03 17.80 -6.05
C GLN A 10 -13.55 18.05 -6.27
N LYS A 11 -14.30 18.25 -5.19
CA LYS A 11 -15.78 18.44 -5.19
C LYS A 11 -16.58 17.25 -5.74
N LYS A 12 -15.95 16.09 -5.95
CA LYS A 12 -16.60 14.84 -6.31
C LYS A 12 -16.66 13.93 -5.08
N GLU A 13 -17.71 13.11 -5.05
CA GLU A 13 -17.87 12.07 -4.05
C GLU A 13 -17.38 10.74 -4.62
N TYR A 14 -16.55 10.04 -3.86
CA TYR A 14 -16.04 8.72 -4.16
C TYR A 14 -16.43 7.76 -3.04
N ILE A 15 -16.99 6.60 -3.40
CA ILE A 15 -17.22 5.50 -2.47
C ILE A 15 -16.17 4.44 -2.78
N VAL A 16 -15.22 4.26 -1.87
CA VAL A 16 -14.01 3.46 -2.10
C VAL A 16 -13.98 2.32 -1.10
N ASN A 17 -13.77 1.10 -1.60
CA ASN A 17 -13.44 -0.03 -0.74
C ASN A 17 -11.94 -0.02 -0.47
N PHE A 18 -11.53 0.37 0.73
CA PHE A 18 -10.12 0.46 1.10
C PHE A 18 -9.40 -0.90 1.06
N GLU A 19 -10.11 -2.01 1.23
CA GLU A 19 -9.54 -3.36 1.07
C GLU A 19 -9.08 -3.66 -0.36
N ARG A 20 -9.53 -2.88 -1.34
CA ARG A 20 -9.17 -3.02 -2.76
C ARG A 20 -8.10 -2.04 -3.21
N VAL A 21 -7.71 -1.09 -2.35
CA VAL A 21 -6.63 -0.15 -2.64
C VAL A 21 -5.31 -0.90 -2.59
N SER A 22 -4.51 -0.76 -3.65
CA SER A 22 -3.22 -1.45 -3.75
C SER A 22 -2.16 -0.88 -2.81
N ALA A 23 -2.15 0.43 -2.61
CA ALA A 23 -1.27 1.07 -1.64
C ALA A 23 -1.78 2.44 -1.16
N PHE A 24 -1.43 2.76 0.09
CA PHE A 24 -1.46 4.11 0.63
C PHE A 24 -0.02 4.61 0.78
N CYS A 25 0.27 5.78 0.21
CA CYS A 25 1.57 6.43 0.23
C CYS A 25 1.52 7.67 1.11
N SER A 26 2.14 7.60 2.28
CA SER A 26 2.31 8.72 3.20
C SER A 26 3.62 9.44 2.92
N GLU A 27 3.53 10.74 2.69
CA GLU A 27 4.68 11.60 2.41
C GLU A 27 5.07 12.43 3.64
N PRO A 28 6.31 12.94 3.73
CA PRO A 28 6.80 13.69 4.89
C PRO A 28 6.01 14.95 5.25
N ASN A 29 5.23 15.50 4.32
CA ASN A 29 4.40 16.69 4.50
C ASN A 29 2.96 16.38 5.00
N SER A 30 2.75 15.17 5.55
CA SER A 30 1.43 14.66 5.97
C SER A 30 0.43 14.54 4.82
N ARG A 31 0.91 14.46 3.58
CA ARG A 31 0.09 14.13 2.42
C ARG A 31 -0.01 12.62 2.31
N VAL A 32 -1.23 12.13 2.13
CA VAL A 32 -1.48 10.73 1.79
C VAL A 32 -2.04 10.67 0.38
N THR A 33 -1.38 9.87 -0.45
CA THR A 33 -1.80 9.57 -1.81
C THR A 33 -2.20 8.10 -1.87
N PHE A 34 -3.37 7.81 -2.45
CA PHE A 34 -3.74 6.47 -2.87
C PHE A 34 -4.37 6.53 -4.25
N TRP A 35 -4.40 5.40 -4.96
CA TRP A 35 -5.00 5.33 -6.29
C TRP A 35 -6.34 4.61 -6.18
N LEU A 36 -7.34 5.14 -6.87
CA LEU A 36 -8.62 4.46 -6.97
C LEU A 36 -8.42 3.10 -7.65
N PRO A 37 -8.97 2.02 -7.06
CA PRO A 37 -8.95 0.71 -7.70
C PRO A 37 -9.57 0.78 -9.10
N ASP A 38 -9.10 -0.07 -10.00
CA ASP A 38 -9.62 -0.28 -11.36
C ASP A 38 -9.37 0.85 -12.38
N ASN A 39 -9.06 2.08 -11.95
CA ASN A 39 -8.88 3.21 -12.86
C ASN A 39 -7.66 4.11 -12.60
N ALA A 40 -6.85 3.80 -11.58
CA ALA A 40 -5.57 4.47 -11.33
C ALA A 40 -5.65 5.99 -11.08
N ILE A 41 -6.83 6.55 -10.80
CA ILE A 41 -6.96 7.98 -10.48
C ILE A 41 -6.33 8.24 -9.10
N PRO A 42 -5.34 9.15 -8.97
CA PRO A 42 -4.76 9.46 -7.67
C PRO A 42 -5.71 10.34 -6.84
N ILE A 43 -5.96 9.93 -5.61
CA ILE A 43 -6.62 10.69 -4.57
C ILE A 43 -5.54 11.18 -3.60
N VAL A 44 -5.44 12.50 -3.46
CA VAL A 44 -4.40 13.15 -2.67
C VAL A 44 -5.08 13.95 -1.56
N ILE A 45 -4.86 13.56 -0.31
CA ILE A 45 -5.52 14.15 0.86
C ILE A 45 -4.45 14.56 1.88
N ASN A 46 -4.69 15.68 2.53
CA ASN A 46 -3.89 16.14 3.67
C ASN A 46 -4.82 16.76 4.74
N PRO A 47 -4.33 16.93 5.99
CA PRO A 47 -5.09 17.51 7.08
C PRO A 47 -5.75 18.85 6.76
N GLN A 48 -5.06 19.71 6.01
CA GLN A 48 -5.51 21.07 5.70
C GLN A 48 -6.64 21.09 4.66
N SER A 49 -6.66 20.13 3.74
CA SER A 49 -7.67 20.02 2.68
C SER A 49 -8.95 19.38 3.19
N ASN A 50 -8.85 18.32 3.98
CA ASN A 50 -9.99 17.55 4.47
C ASN A 50 -9.55 16.65 5.64
N GLN A 51 -9.62 17.19 6.87
CA GLN A 51 -9.23 16.47 8.09
C GLN A 51 -10.07 15.20 8.31
N THR A 52 -11.37 15.22 7.99
CA THR A 52 -12.25 14.08 8.22
C THR A 52 -11.88 12.89 7.36
N ASP A 53 -11.68 13.10 6.06
CA ASP A 53 -11.30 12.01 5.16
C ASP A 53 -9.85 11.58 5.34
N TYR A 54 -8.98 12.51 5.73
CA TYR A 54 -7.63 12.18 6.17
C TYR A 54 -7.63 11.22 7.36
N GLN A 55 -8.47 11.48 8.37
CA GLN A 55 -8.56 10.63 9.56
C GLN A 55 -9.05 9.21 9.22
N LYS A 56 -10.05 9.06 8.34
CA LYS A 56 -10.52 7.74 7.89
C LYS A 56 -9.40 6.89 7.31
N ILE A 57 -8.51 7.52 6.53
CA ILE A 57 -7.37 6.82 5.94
C ILE A 57 -6.38 6.41 7.03
N LEU A 58 -6.07 7.29 7.99
CA LEU A 58 -5.19 6.96 9.11
C LEU A 58 -5.74 5.83 9.98
N ASP A 59 -7.04 5.86 10.30
CA ASP A 59 -7.69 4.84 11.11
C ASP A 59 -7.65 3.47 10.41
N TYR A 60 -7.89 3.46 9.10
CA TYR A 60 -7.81 2.24 8.31
C TYR A 60 -6.37 1.72 8.21
N THR A 61 -5.40 2.58 7.91
CA THR A 61 -4.00 2.17 7.76
C THR A 61 -3.44 1.65 9.09
N ALA A 62 -3.71 2.32 10.21
CA ALA A 62 -3.36 1.85 11.54
C ALA A 62 -3.94 0.46 11.79
N LYS A 63 -5.25 0.28 11.57
CA LYS A 63 -5.95 -1.00 11.73
C LYS A 63 -5.30 -2.12 10.92
N VAL A 64 -4.95 -1.92 9.65
CA VAL A 64 -4.36 -2.98 8.83
C VAL A 64 -2.90 -3.26 9.16
N THR A 65 -2.17 -2.30 9.73
CA THR A 65 -0.77 -2.48 10.14
C THR A 65 -0.61 -3.11 11.52
N GLU A 66 -1.54 -2.88 12.46
CA GLU A 66 -1.45 -3.39 13.84
C GLU A 66 -1.97 -4.82 13.99
N LEU A 67 -2.84 -5.28 13.08
CA LEU A 67 -3.41 -6.62 13.14
C LEU A 67 -2.45 -7.65 12.52
N SER A 68 -1.92 -8.55 13.36
CA SER A 68 -1.06 -9.67 12.92
C SER A 68 -1.75 -10.60 11.92
N GLU A 69 -3.09 -10.68 11.93
CA GLU A 69 -3.91 -11.45 11.01
C GLU A 69 -3.90 -10.90 9.56
N ASN A 70 -3.56 -9.61 9.37
CA ASN A 70 -3.42 -8.98 8.07
C ASN A 70 -2.02 -9.19 7.49
N ALA A 71 -1.67 -10.48 7.32
CA ALA A 71 -0.36 -10.92 6.83
C ALA A 71 -0.04 -10.41 5.40
N TYR A 72 -1.02 -9.89 4.67
CA TYR A 72 -0.85 -9.41 3.31
C TYR A 72 -0.68 -7.88 3.19
N TRP A 73 -0.87 -7.11 4.27
CA TRP A 73 -0.55 -5.68 4.28
C TRP A 73 0.87 -5.46 4.76
N VAL A 74 1.73 -4.82 3.96
CA VAL A 74 3.13 -4.59 4.32
C VAL A 74 3.45 -3.09 4.34
N LYS A 75 4.21 -2.67 5.35
CA LYS A 75 4.71 -1.30 5.47
C LYS A 75 6.14 -1.24 4.94
N ILE A 76 6.42 -0.37 3.97
CA ILE A 76 7.75 -0.24 3.34
C ILE A 76 8.13 1.23 3.26
N VAL A 77 9.34 1.57 3.72
CA VAL A 77 9.91 2.90 3.50
C VAL A 77 10.72 2.87 2.20
N TYR A 78 10.30 3.69 1.23
CA TYR A 78 10.91 3.77 -0.09
C TYR A 78 10.90 5.23 -0.58
N GLU A 79 12.03 5.72 -1.12
CA GLU A 79 12.18 7.10 -1.62
C GLU A 79 11.71 8.20 -0.64
N ARG A 80 11.95 8.01 0.67
CA ARG A 80 11.51 8.91 1.77
C ARG A 80 10.00 8.94 2.04
N ASN A 81 9.23 8.13 1.31
CA ASN A 81 7.82 7.92 1.56
C ASN A 81 7.61 6.62 2.33
N GLU A 82 6.50 6.55 3.04
CA GLU A 82 6.02 5.35 3.69
C GLU A 82 4.85 4.78 2.89
N TYR A 83 5.01 3.54 2.44
CA TYR A 83 3.99 2.81 1.70
C TYR A 83 3.36 1.74 2.58
N ILE A 84 2.04 1.69 2.61
CA ILE A 84 1.26 0.57 3.17
C ILE A 84 0.61 -0.13 1.99
N ILE A 85 1.11 -1.32 1.67
CA ILE A 85 0.86 -2.02 0.41
C ILE A 85 0.06 -3.28 0.66
N ASN A 86 -0.98 -3.50 -0.13
CA ASN A 86 -1.75 -4.73 -0.16
C ASN A 86 -1.11 -5.72 -1.15
N LEU A 87 -0.44 -6.75 -0.62
CA LEU A 87 0.23 -7.77 -1.44
C LEU A 87 -0.76 -8.62 -2.27
N THR A 88 -2.04 -8.68 -1.88
CA THR A 88 -3.08 -9.38 -2.68
C THR A 88 -3.41 -8.68 -3.99
N CYS A 89 -3.07 -7.40 -4.12
CA CYS A 89 -3.23 -6.64 -5.36
C CYS A 89 -2.03 -6.79 -6.30
N ILE A 90 -0.90 -7.35 -5.84
CA ILE A 90 0.32 -7.45 -6.63
C ILE A 90 0.29 -8.74 -7.47
N SER A 91 0.46 -8.58 -8.78
CA SER A 91 0.35 -9.67 -9.75
C SER A 91 1.70 -10.22 -10.23
N SER A 92 2.82 -9.55 -9.92
CA SER A 92 4.15 -9.95 -10.36
C SER A 92 5.23 -9.50 -9.39
N PHE A 93 6.21 -10.37 -9.18
CA PHE A 93 7.40 -10.11 -8.37
C PHE A 93 8.65 -10.49 -9.17
N CYS A 94 9.70 -9.68 -9.07
CA CYS A 94 11.00 -9.94 -9.67
C CYS A 94 12.05 -9.98 -8.55
N ARG A 95 12.84 -11.05 -8.46
CA ARG A 95 14.00 -11.12 -7.55
C ARG A 95 15.28 -10.95 -8.37
N GLU A 96 16.05 -9.93 -8.06
CA GLU A 96 17.37 -9.75 -8.66
C GLU A 96 18.44 -10.65 -7.99
N PRO A 97 19.56 -10.99 -8.66
CA PRO A 97 20.61 -11.86 -8.09
C PRO A 97 21.22 -11.39 -6.77
N ASN A 98 21.14 -10.09 -6.47
CA ASN A 98 21.60 -9.51 -5.21
C ASN A 98 20.56 -9.64 -4.08
N GLY A 99 19.47 -10.37 -4.30
CA GLY A 99 18.40 -10.61 -3.34
C GLY A 99 17.43 -9.44 -3.20
N ARG A 100 17.52 -8.40 -4.02
CA ARG A 100 16.47 -7.37 -4.07
C ARG A 100 15.20 -7.95 -4.68
N ILE A 101 14.06 -7.44 -4.24
CA ILE A 101 12.75 -7.78 -4.79
C ILE A 101 12.13 -6.49 -5.31
N THR A 102 11.74 -6.51 -6.59
CA THR A 102 11.01 -5.44 -7.26
C THR A 102 9.60 -5.93 -7.60
N PHE A 103 8.61 -5.11 -7.31
CA PHE A 103 7.22 -5.31 -7.75
C PHE A 103 6.59 -3.96 -8.08
N TRP A 104 5.46 -3.98 -8.79
CA TRP A 104 4.82 -2.76 -9.28
C TRP A 104 3.43 -2.61 -8.69
N LEU A 105 3.11 -1.40 -8.23
CA LEU A 105 1.76 -1.06 -7.83
C LEU A 105 0.86 -1.06 -9.08
N PRO A 106 -0.22 -1.86 -9.12
CA PRO A 106 -1.05 -2.04 -10.32
C PRO A 106 -1.68 -0.73 -10.78
N ASP A 107 -2.03 0.14 -9.84
CA ASP A 107 -2.76 1.39 -10.11
C ASP A 107 -1.85 2.59 -10.36
N SER A 108 -0.52 2.44 -10.30
CA SER A 108 0.39 3.58 -10.50
C SER A 108 1.64 3.24 -11.31
N THR A 109 1.87 1.97 -11.61
CA THR A 109 3.09 1.45 -12.27
C THR A 109 4.39 1.84 -11.53
N ILE A 110 4.29 2.32 -10.29
CA ILE A 110 5.43 2.70 -9.47
C ILE A 110 6.17 1.42 -9.06
N PRO A 111 7.47 1.30 -9.37
CA PRO A 111 8.27 0.19 -8.87
C PRO A 111 8.54 0.40 -7.38
N ILE A 112 8.27 -0.63 -6.58
CA ILE A 112 8.67 -0.71 -5.18
C ILE A 112 9.81 -1.71 -5.11
N ILE A 113 10.98 -1.22 -4.67
CA ILE A 113 12.19 -2.02 -4.54
C ILE A 113 12.47 -2.19 -3.05
N ILE A 114 12.45 -3.43 -2.59
CA ILE A 114 12.77 -3.79 -1.21
C ILE A 114 14.02 -4.66 -1.16
N ASN A 115 14.81 -4.49 -0.11
CA ASN A 115 16.01 -5.28 0.13
C ASN A 115 16.12 -5.65 1.62
N PRO A 116 16.85 -6.73 1.93
CA PRO A 116 16.94 -7.24 3.30
C PRO A 116 17.67 -6.29 4.27
N ALA A 117 18.41 -5.29 3.79
CA ALA A 117 19.15 -4.36 4.64
C ALA A 117 18.31 -3.13 5.06
N SER A 118 17.40 -2.65 4.21
CA SER A 118 16.62 -1.43 4.50
C SER A 118 15.31 -1.70 5.22
N ASN A 119 14.63 -2.79 4.91
CA ASN A 119 13.34 -3.14 5.49
C ASN A 119 13.29 -4.65 5.78
N PRO A 120 14.10 -5.17 6.73
CA PRO A 120 14.27 -6.62 6.93
C PRO A 120 12.97 -7.35 7.24
N GLU A 121 12.14 -6.83 8.14
CA GLU A 121 10.86 -7.44 8.52
C GLU A 121 9.87 -7.45 7.36
N SER A 122 9.73 -6.31 6.67
CA SER A 122 8.86 -6.18 5.51
C SER A 122 9.34 -7.03 4.34
N TYR A 123 10.65 -7.18 4.17
CA TYR A 123 11.25 -8.04 3.16
C TYR A 123 10.85 -9.49 3.41
N GLN A 124 11.01 -9.96 4.66
CA GLN A 124 10.60 -11.31 5.03
C GLN A 124 9.10 -11.52 4.82
N LYS A 125 8.26 -10.55 5.19
CA LYS A 125 6.81 -10.61 4.97
C LYS A 125 6.44 -10.75 3.49
N VAL A 126 7.17 -10.08 2.59
CA VAL A 126 7.00 -10.20 1.14
C VAL A 126 7.42 -11.59 0.66
N VAL A 127 8.56 -12.11 1.12
CA VAL A 127 9.04 -13.48 0.79
C VAL A 127 8.02 -14.53 1.24
N ASP A 128 7.58 -14.47 2.50
CA ASP A 128 6.61 -15.40 3.08
C ASP A 128 5.28 -15.36 2.32
N TYR A 129 4.83 -14.16 1.93
CA TYR A 129 3.62 -13.99 1.13
C TYR A 129 3.77 -14.64 -0.25
N ILE A 130 4.89 -14.42 -0.95
CA ILE A 130 5.15 -14.99 -2.27
C ILE A 130 5.14 -16.52 -2.22
N GLU A 131 5.85 -17.10 -1.26
CA GLU A 131 5.91 -18.55 -1.09
C GLU A 131 4.52 -19.10 -0.77
N LYS A 132 3.77 -18.47 0.14
CA LYS A 132 2.40 -18.88 0.48
C LYS A 132 1.43 -18.76 -0.69
N ALA A 133 1.54 -17.71 -1.51
CA ALA A 133 0.61 -17.43 -2.59
C ALA A 133 0.90 -18.23 -3.87
N THR A 134 2.18 -18.53 -4.13
CA THR A 134 2.63 -19.11 -5.40
C THR A 134 3.23 -20.51 -5.28
N GLY A 135 3.66 -20.92 -4.08
CA GLY A 135 4.39 -22.16 -3.85
C GLY A 135 5.86 -22.13 -4.30
N TYR A 136 6.35 -20.99 -4.81
CA TYR A 136 7.75 -20.84 -5.21
C TYR A 136 8.55 -20.17 -4.09
N THR A 137 9.62 -20.83 -3.66
CA THR A 137 10.61 -20.25 -2.75
C THR A 137 11.51 -19.31 -3.55
N MET A 138 11.61 -18.06 -3.09
CA MET A 138 12.38 -17.02 -3.78
C MET A 138 13.81 -16.94 -3.35
#